data_AF-A0A6M0F1Y0-F1
#
_entry.id   AF-A0A6M0F1Y0-F1
#
_cell.length_a   1.000
_cell.length_b   1.000
_cell.length_c   1.000
_cell.angle_alpha   90.00
_cell.angle_beta   90.00
_cell.angle_gamma   90.00
#
_symmetry.space_group_name_H-M   'P 1'
#
loop_
_entity.id
_entity.type
_entity.pdbx_description
1 polymer ?
#
loop_
_entity_poly.entity_id
_entity_poly.type
_entity_poly.pdbx_seq_one_letter_code
_entity_poly.pdbx_strand_id
1 'polypeptide(L)'
;MTSSKRKTPKRRPLRWLWLSLGLTGVAITSAAAGALLAVGLASTPLLQSQLSPEEEEVFSQGDRISTGVNFRLPRLTRPVNILVLGVKVLTSDIDDPVYDSDDLGYHALVNSFEGLSDTMLLIRLNPEGEQLTVLSLPRDTRTLVEDVGYTKLNEANRVGGPATSAIAVSDLLGGVEIDRYVRINVQGVEKLIDALGGVTLYVPQDMKYQDDSQHLYINLQQGEQHLDGAEAMQFLRFRYDAYGDIGRVQRQQTLMRALQEQTLDPSTIARLPQILSVIQSHVDTNLSVEELLALVGFAAGVERSEVQMLMLPGDFSRSEQYSLSYWLPSQTGIRNLVAEYFDPGGLSLDEGDRVSRLANSDDVDHRFLRIAIQDSTNDEDAVDAVLAALSAKDYRNVHLGNDWGEPLAETRIIAQKGDRMSATLLQRQLGFGEVRTESTGILDSDITIQLGQDWQQHEF
;
A
#
# COMPACT_ATOMS: atom_id res chain seq x y z
N MET A 1 91.36 -3.76 22.87
CA MET A 1 90.98 -2.70 21.90
C MET A 1 89.97 -3.28 20.94
N THR A 2 88.72 -2.84 21.03
CA THR A 2 87.58 -3.32 20.24
C THR A 2 87.57 -2.64 18.86
N SER A 3 87.56 -3.44 17.78
CA SER A 3 87.49 -2.95 16.40
C SER A 3 86.05 -2.91 15.90
N SER A 4 85.61 -1.71 15.53
CA SER A 4 84.29 -1.39 14.97
C SER A 4 84.17 -1.86 13.52
N LYS A 5 83.19 -2.73 13.23
CA LYS A 5 82.79 -3.06 11.85
C LYS A 5 81.59 -2.19 11.44
N ARG A 6 81.83 -1.27 10.49
CA ARG A 6 80.78 -0.54 9.74
C ARG A 6 79.91 -1.53 8.94
N LYS A 7 78.59 -1.46 9.12
CA LYS A 7 77.59 -2.17 8.28
C LYS A 7 77.29 -1.33 7.03
N THR A 8 77.37 -1.93 5.85
CA THR A 8 76.85 -1.40 4.58
C THR A 8 75.33 -1.59 4.49
N PRO A 9 74.55 -0.65 3.91
CA PRO A 9 73.10 -0.77 3.83
C PRO A 9 72.69 -1.79 2.77
N LYS A 10 71.88 -2.78 3.15
CA LYS A 10 71.24 -3.73 2.22
C LYS A 10 70.22 -2.98 1.35
N ARG A 11 70.44 -2.94 0.02
CA ARG A 11 69.41 -2.52 -0.95
C ARG A 11 68.23 -3.51 -0.89
N ARG A 12 67.03 -3.02 -0.58
CA ARG A 12 65.79 -3.82 -0.66
C ARG A 12 65.45 -4.08 -2.14
N PRO A 13 64.96 -5.28 -2.52
CA PRO A 13 64.74 -5.62 -3.92
C PRO A 13 63.49 -4.91 -4.47
N LEU A 14 63.67 -4.17 -5.56
CA LEU A 14 62.63 -3.44 -6.32
C LEU A 14 61.40 -4.30 -6.71
N ARG A 15 61.55 -5.64 -6.74
CA ARG A 15 60.49 -6.59 -7.07
C ARG A 15 59.27 -6.53 -6.14
N TRP A 16 59.47 -6.26 -4.85
CA TRP A 16 58.34 -6.13 -3.90
C TRP A 16 57.49 -4.88 -4.16
N LEU A 17 58.12 -3.81 -4.66
CA LEU A 17 57.44 -2.56 -5.05
C LEU A 17 56.56 -2.77 -6.30
N TRP A 18 57.06 -3.53 -7.28
CA TRP A 18 56.28 -3.87 -8.47
C TRP A 18 55.13 -4.84 -8.17
N LEU A 19 55.34 -5.80 -7.25
CA LEU A 19 54.28 -6.69 -6.77
C LEU A 19 53.21 -5.94 -5.97
N SER A 20 53.60 -5.02 -5.09
CA SER A 20 52.63 -4.19 -4.36
C SER A 20 51.88 -3.26 -5.31
N LEU A 21 52.56 -2.60 -6.26
CA LEU A 21 51.90 -1.75 -7.27
C LEU A 21 50.94 -2.55 -8.17
N GLY A 22 51.30 -3.78 -8.56
CA GLY A 22 50.42 -4.67 -9.32
C GLY A 22 49.19 -5.11 -8.53
N LEU A 23 49.34 -5.50 -7.26
CA LEU A 23 48.22 -5.88 -6.39
C LEU A 23 47.31 -4.68 -6.06
N THR A 24 47.88 -3.50 -5.81
CA THR A 24 47.09 -2.28 -5.59
C THR A 24 46.37 -1.85 -6.86
N GLY A 25 47.02 -1.98 -8.03
CA GLY A 25 46.39 -1.72 -9.34
C GLY A 25 45.19 -2.62 -9.59
N VAL A 26 45.35 -3.94 -9.40
CA VAL A 26 44.26 -4.93 -9.51
C VAL A 26 43.15 -4.65 -8.49
N ALA A 27 43.49 -4.33 -7.25
CA ALA A 27 42.50 -4.01 -6.22
C ALA A 27 41.69 -2.74 -6.56
N ILE A 28 42.33 -1.69 -7.06
CA ILE A 28 41.65 -0.45 -7.49
C ILE A 28 40.77 -0.72 -8.70
N THR A 29 41.25 -1.46 -9.71
CA THR A 29 40.44 -1.79 -10.90
C THR A 29 39.27 -2.70 -10.56
N SER A 30 39.46 -3.68 -9.67
CA SER A 30 38.38 -4.57 -9.22
C SER A 30 37.37 -3.83 -8.35
N ALA A 31 37.83 -2.91 -7.48
CA ALA A 31 36.93 -2.07 -6.69
C ALA A 31 36.15 -1.10 -7.59
N ALA A 32 36.78 -0.49 -8.59
CA ALA A 32 36.12 0.40 -9.54
C ALA A 32 35.13 -0.35 -10.45
N ALA A 33 35.51 -1.52 -10.97
CA ALA A 33 34.62 -2.37 -11.76
C ALA A 33 33.45 -2.89 -10.91
N GLY A 34 33.72 -3.32 -9.67
CA GLY A 34 32.68 -3.73 -8.73
C GLY A 34 31.72 -2.58 -8.37
N ALA A 35 32.24 -1.37 -8.16
CA ALA A 35 31.42 -0.19 -7.91
C ALA A 35 30.56 0.19 -9.11
N LEU A 36 31.11 0.15 -10.34
CA LEU A 36 30.35 0.43 -11.56
C LEU A 36 29.26 -0.62 -11.82
N LEU A 37 29.56 -1.90 -11.59
CA LEU A 37 28.57 -2.98 -11.67
C LEU A 37 27.47 -2.83 -10.62
N ALA A 38 27.83 -2.48 -9.38
CA ALA A 38 26.87 -2.24 -8.31
C ALA A 38 25.95 -1.05 -8.61
N VAL A 39 26.50 0.05 -9.15
CA VAL A 39 25.71 1.22 -9.59
C VAL A 39 24.80 0.84 -10.76
N GLY A 40 25.30 0.07 -11.73
CA GLY A 40 24.49 -0.45 -12.84
C GLY A 40 23.29 -1.26 -12.35
N LEU A 41 23.54 -2.30 -11.55
CA LEU A 41 22.49 -3.18 -11.00
C LEU A 41 21.49 -2.46 -10.08
N ALA A 42 21.93 -1.41 -9.37
CA ALA A 42 21.04 -0.63 -8.52
C ALA A 42 20.05 0.23 -9.32
N SER A 43 20.44 0.64 -10.53
CA SER A 43 19.66 1.49 -11.43
C SER A 43 18.83 0.72 -12.48
N THR A 44 19.06 -0.58 -12.66
CA THR A 44 18.27 -1.42 -13.56
C THR A 44 16.90 -1.73 -12.96
N PRO A 45 15.80 -1.49 -13.70
CA PRO A 45 14.46 -1.92 -13.31
C PRO A 45 14.36 -3.43 -13.07
N LEU A 46 13.53 -3.84 -12.11
CA LEU A 46 13.26 -5.25 -11.78
C LEU A 46 12.09 -5.81 -12.63
N LEU A 47 12.19 -5.64 -13.94
CA LEU A 47 11.17 -6.07 -14.90
C LEU A 47 11.20 -7.59 -15.06
N GLN A 48 10.06 -8.26 -14.88
CA GLN A 48 9.88 -9.65 -15.30
C GLN A 48 9.15 -9.73 -16.65
N SER A 49 8.28 -8.76 -16.97
CA SER A 49 7.70 -8.60 -18.30
C SER A 49 8.44 -7.53 -19.09
N GLN A 50 8.66 -7.77 -20.38
CA GLN A 50 9.16 -6.74 -21.30
C GLN A 50 8.01 -5.80 -21.70
N LEU A 51 8.19 -4.51 -21.48
CA LEU A 51 7.30 -3.49 -22.01
C LEU A 51 7.76 -3.06 -23.40
N SER A 52 6.81 -2.78 -24.29
CA SER A 52 7.08 -2.05 -25.53
C SER A 52 7.41 -0.58 -25.22
N PRO A 53 8.08 0.15 -26.13
CA PRO A 53 8.36 1.58 -25.93
C PRO A 53 7.12 2.43 -25.65
N GLU A 54 5.99 2.12 -26.30
CA GLU A 54 4.71 2.80 -26.08
C GLU A 54 4.16 2.54 -24.67
N GLU A 55 4.29 1.31 -24.16
CA GLU A 55 3.90 0.95 -22.80
C GLU A 55 4.83 1.56 -21.74
N GLU A 56 6.13 1.71 -22.04
CA GLU A 56 7.07 2.43 -21.16
C GLU A 56 6.75 3.94 -21.08
N GLU A 57 6.26 4.53 -22.17
CA GLU A 57 5.84 5.94 -22.23
C GLU A 57 4.66 6.26 -21.29
N VAL A 58 3.81 5.28 -20.98
CA VAL A 58 2.75 5.41 -19.97
C VAL A 58 3.30 5.79 -18.60
N PHE A 59 4.51 5.32 -18.26
CA PHE A 59 5.12 5.47 -16.94
C PHE A 59 6.28 6.48 -16.90
N SER A 60 6.77 6.94 -18.06
CA SER A 60 8.05 7.67 -18.18
C SER A 60 7.91 9.19 -18.32
N GLN A 61 6.74 9.75 -18.03
CA GLN A 61 6.44 11.19 -18.14
C GLN A 61 7.24 12.12 -17.18
N GLY A 62 8.19 11.61 -16.39
CA GLY A 62 8.93 12.43 -15.43
C GLY A 62 10.34 11.94 -15.06
N ASP A 63 11.15 12.90 -14.61
CA ASP A 63 12.54 12.77 -14.11
C ASP A 63 12.72 11.65 -13.06
N ARG A 64 13.98 11.29 -12.80
CA ARG A 64 14.40 10.36 -11.73
C ARG A 64 13.63 10.65 -10.43
N ILE A 65 12.89 9.65 -9.94
CA ILE A 65 12.08 9.78 -8.72
C ILE A 65 12.90 9.65 -7.43
N SER A 66 14.17 9.25 -7.54
CA SER A 66 15.09 9.08 -6.41
C SER A 66 16.47 9.72 -6.63
N THR A 67 17.12 10.06 -5.52
CA THR A 67 18.51 10.50 -5.52
C THR A 67 19.49 9.33 -5.68
N GLY A 68 20.50 9.49 -6.54
CA GLY A 68 21.56 8.49 -6.76
C GLY A 68 22.26 7.99 -5.48
N VAL A 69 22.70 6.73 -5.50
CA VAL A 69 23.44 6.09 -4.39
C VAL A 69 24.84 6.70 -4.20
N ASN A 70 24.94 7.80 -3.46
CA ASN A 70 26.21 8.42 -3.05
C ASN A 70 26.43 8.25 -1.53
N PHE A 71 26.77 7.02 -1.09
CA PHE A 71 27.05 6.65 0.31
C PHE A 71 25.95 7.02 1.35
N ARG A 72 24.79 7.48 0.90
CA ARG A 72 23.59 7.81 1.70
C ARG A 72 22.42 7.00 1.17
N LEU A 73 21.45 6.74 2.04
CA LEU A 73 20.18 6.11 1.63
C LEU A 73 19.48 7.01 0.58
N PRO A 74 19.01 6.43 -0.53
CA PRO A 74 18.20 7.14 -1.53
C PRO A 74 16.98 7.79 -0.91
N ARG A 75 16.54 8.92 -1.47
CA ARG A 75 15.32 9.64 -1.07
C ARG A 75 14.50 10.02 -2.28
N LEU A 76 13.19 10.16 -2.08
CA LEU A 76 12.28 10.66 -3.10
C LEU A 76 12.57 12.13 -3.39
N THR A 77 12.53 12.49 -4.67
CA THR A 77 12.83 13.86 -5.16
C THR A 77 11.56 14.66 -5.47
N ARG A 78 10.42 13.98 -5.64
CA ARG A 78 9.12 14.54 -5.98
C ARG A 78 8.00 13.59 -5.52
N PRO A 79 6.73 14.03 -5.54
CA PRO A 79 5.60 13.11 -5.40
C PRO A 79 5.62 12.02 -6.48
N VAL A 80 5.24 10.79 -6.08
CA VAL A 80 5.21 9.62 -6.97
C VAL A 80 3.92 8.85 -6.77
N ASN A 81 3.26 8.47 -7.86
CA ASN A 81 2.09 7.59 -7.91
C ASN A 81 2.49 6.20 -8.43
N ILE A 82 2.24 5.15 -7.64
CA ILE A 82 2.59 3.77 -7.94
C ILE A 82 1.33 2.93 -8.01
N LEU A 83 1.06 2.34 -9.17
CA LEU A 83 -0.02 1.38 -9.35
C LEU A 83 0.41 -0.01 -8.89
N VAL A 84 -0.23 -0.54 -7.85
CA VAL A 84 0.01 -1.89 -7.35
C VAL A 84 -1.12 -2.82 -7.78
N LEU A 85 -0.78 -3.93 -8.43
CA LEU A 85 -1.69 -4.95 -8.93
C LEU A 85 -1.38 -6.28 -8.26
N GLY A 86 -2.33 -6.78 -7.46
CA GLY A 86 -2.32 -8.14 -6.94
C GLY A 86 -3.00 -9.07 -7.94
N VAL A 87 -2.23 -9.97 -8.54
CA VAL A 87 -2.71 -10.88 -9.61
C VAL A 87 -2.92 -12.28 -9.06
N LYS A 88 -4.06 -12.89 -9.38
CA LYS A 88 -4.30 -14.31 -9.14
C LYS A 88 -4.30 -15.01 -10.49
N VAL A 89 -3.34 -15.89 -10.70
CA VAL A 89 -3.27 -16.72 -11.91
C VAL A 89 -3.31 -18.18 -11.50
N LEU A 90 -4.24 -18.91 -12.08
CA LEU A 90 -4.38 -20.35 -11.99
C LEU A 90 -3.83 -21.03 -13.25
N THR A 91 -3.49 -22.31 -13.15
CA THR A 91 -3.12 -23.13 -14.33
C THR A 91 -4.17 -23.12 -15.44
N SER A 92 -5.44 -22.89 -15.10
CA SER A 92 -6.57 -22.76 -16.04
C SER A 92 -6.70 -21.40 -16.70
N ASP A 93 -5.99 -20.38 -16.20
CA ASP A 93 -6.04 -19.02 -16.74
C ASP A 93 -5.02 -18.81 -17.88
N ILE A 94 -4.14 -19.79 -18.15
CA ILE A 94 -3.04 -19.71 -19.11
C ILE A 94 -3.34 -20.63 -20.32
N ASP A 95 -3.29 -20.06 -21.53
CA ASP A 95 -3.58 -20.79 -22.78
C ASP A 95 -2.45 -21.74 -23.21
N ASP A 96 -1.19 -21.49 -22.81
CA ASP A 96 -0.01 -22.32 -23.10
C ASP A 96 0.86 -22.47 -21.84
N PRO A 97 0.75 -23.59 -21.08
CA PRO A 97 1.47 -23.74 -19.84
C PRO A 97 2.97 -23.93 -20.13
N VAL A 98 3.76 -22.87 -19.92
CA VAL A 98 5.23 -22.94 -19.82
C VAL A 98 5.67 -23.78 -18.61
N TYR A 99 4.75 -24.05 -17.69
CA TYR A 99 4.95 -24.92 -16.54
C TYR A 99 4.68 -26.38 -16.92
N ASP A 100 5.47 -27.30 -16.37
CA ASP A 100 5.17 -28.74 -16.40
C ASP A 100 3.86 -28.98 -15.62
N SER A 101 2.73 -28.76 -16.30
CA SER A 101 1.40 -28.66 -15.73
C SER A 101 0.85 -30.00 -15.24
N ASP A 102 1.52 -31.09 -15.59
CA ASP A 102 1.09 -32.45 -15.28
C ASP A 102 1.14 -32.77 -13.77
N ASP A 103 1.93 -32.02 -12.99
CA ASP A 103 2.13 -32.27 -11.54
C ASP A 103 1.37 -31.30 -10.61
N LEU A 104 0.83 -30.19 -11.13
CA LEU A 104 0.23 -29.11 -10.30
C LEU A 104 -1.31 -29.20 -10.22
N GLY A 105 -1.97 -29.81 -11.20
CA GLY A 105 -3.44 -29.91 -11.27
C GLY A 105 -4.14 -28.70 -11.89
N TYR A 106 -5.45 -28.84 -12.17
CA TYR A 106 -6.25 -27.95 -13.04
C TYR A 106 -6.52 -26.52 -12.49
N HIS A 107 -6.27 -26.27 -11.20
CA HIS A 107 -6.49 -24.97 -10.54
C HIS A 107 -5.38 -24.60 -9.53
N ALA A 108 -4.13 -24.98 -9.81
CA ALA A 108 -3.02 -24.56 -8.97
C ALA A 108 -2.66 -23.09 -9.22
N LEU A 109 -2.25 -22.39 -8.16
CA LEU A 109 -1.65 -21.06 -8.26
C LEU A 109 -0.28 -21.17 -8.95
N VAL A 110 -0.03 -20.29 -9.93
CA VAL A 110 1.21 -20.27 -10.71
C VAL A 110 1.90 -18.91 -10.65
N ASN A 111 3.22 -18.90 -10.85
CA ASN A 111 4.04 -17.69 -10.80
C ASN A 111 3.94 -16.86 -12.10
N SER A 112 2.73 -16.40 -12.42
CA SER A 112 2.43 -15.61 -13.63
C SER A 112 1.74 -14.30 -13.26
N PHE A 113 1.73 -13.36 -14.22
CA PHE A 113 1.02 -12.08 -14.14
C PHE A 113 -0.04 -11.91 -15.25
N GLU A 114 -0.23 -12.94 -16.09
CA GLU A 114 -1.17 -12.96 -17.22
C GLU A 114 -2.58 -13.37 -16.75
N GLY A 115 -3.25 -12.47 -16.04
CA GLY A 115 -4.58 -12.74 -15.49
C GLY A 115 -5.29 -11.50 -14.97
N LEU A 116 -6.41 -11.69 -14.28
CA LEU A 116 -7.14 -10.60 -13.65
C LEU A 116 -6.39 -10.07 -12.43
N SER A 117 -6.40 -8.75 -12.24
CA SER A 117 -5.96 -8.13 -10.99
C SER A 117 -7.08 -8.19 -9.94
N ASP A 118 -6.93 -9.08 -8.97
CA ASP A 118 -7.88 -9.25 -7.87
C ASP A 118 -7.74 -8.16 -6.78
N THR A 119 -6.60 -7.47 -6.76
CA THR A 119 -6.32 -6.31 -5.91
C THR A 119 -5.70 -5.20 -6.75
N MET A 120 -6.19 -3.98 -6.59
CA MET A 120 -5.67 -2.80 -7.28
C MET A 120 -5.57 -1.65 -6.29
N LEU A 121 -4.38 -1.09 -6.12
CA LEU A 121 -4.11 0.04 -5.25
C LEU A 121 -3.35 1.10 -6.02
N LEU A 122 -3.66 2.37 -5.80
CA LEU A 122 -2.81 3.47 -6.21
C LEU A 122 -2.15 4.08 -4.96
N ILE A 123 -0.83 3.98 -4.88
CA ILE A 123 -0.05 4.50 -3.76
C ILE A 123 0.61 5.80 -4.18
N ARG A 124 0.31 6.90 -3.49
CA ARG A 124 1.00 8.18 -3.63
C ARG A 124 1.92 8.42 -2.46
N LEU A 125 3.19 8.72 -2.74
CA LEU A 125 4.18 9.11 -1.76
C LEU A 125 4.55 10.57 -2.01
N ASN A 126 4.24 11.45 -1.07
CA ASN A 126 4.48 12.89 -1.20
C ASN A 126 5.57 13.33 -0.21
N PRO A 127 6.85 13.46 -0.65
CA PRO A 127 7.93 13.87 0.23
C PRO A 127 7.84 15.32 0.72
N GLU A 128 7.12 16.21 0.03
CA GLU A 128 6.95 17.60 0.44
C GLU A 128 5.94 17.76 1.58
N GLY A 129 4.88 16.97 1.55
CA GLY A 129 3.83 16.94 2.58
C GLY A 129 4.01 15.86 3.63
N GLU A 130 5.11 15.09 3.57
CA GLU A 130 5.39 13.92 4.43
C GLU A 130 4.22 12.93 4.52
N GLN A 131 3.48 12.80 3.42
CA GLN A 131 2.21 12.07 3.37
C GLN A 131 2.29 10.82 2.50
N LEU A 132 1.65 9.74 2.95
CA LEU A 132 1.45 8.50 2.21
C LEU A 132 -0.05 8.30 1.99
N THR A 133 -0.49 8.22 0.75
CA THR A 133 -1.89 7.92 0.40
C THR A 133 -1.97 6.58 -0.31
N VAL A 134 -2.86 5.71 0.13
CA VAL A 134 -3.20 4.45 -0.51
C VAL A 134 -4.65 4.51 -0.93
N LEU A 135 -4.92 4.47 -2.23
CA LEU A 135 -6.28 4.42 -2.78
C LEU A 135 -6.57 3.00 -3.25
N SER A 136 -7.47 2.31 -2.57
CA SER A 136 -8.01 1.02 -3.00
C SER A 136 -9.00 1.21 -4.14
N LEU A 137 -8.74 0.52 -5.26
CA LEU A 137 -9.56 0.52 -6.46
C LEU A 137 -10.33 -0.81 -6.51
N PRO A 138 -11.64 -0.85 -6.24
CA PRO A 138 -12.40 -2.09 -6.32
C PRO A 138 -12.28 -2.73 -7.70
N ARG A 139 -11.89 -4.01 -7.77
CA ARG A 139 -11.64 -4.75 -9.02
C ARG A 139 -12.82 -4.73 -10.01
N ASP A 140 -14.04 -4.67 -9.46
CA ASP A 140 -15.31 -4.66 -10.19
C ASP A 140 -15.74 -3.24 -10.62
N THR A 141 -14.87 -2.24 -10.48
CA THR A 141 -15.15 -0.87 -10.91
C THR A 141 -15.45 -0.83 -12.40
N ARG A 142 -16.62 -0.30 -12.77
CA ARG A 142 -17.00 -0.12 -14.16
C ARG A 142 -16.26 1.07 -14.76
N THR A 143 -15.31 0.80 -15.65
CA THR A 143 -14.53 1.83 -16.35
C THR A 143 -14.39 1.50 -17.83
N LEU A 144 -13.89 2.45 -18.61
CA LEU A 144 -13.46 2.21 -19.98
C LEU A 144 -12.08 1.55 -19.94
N VAL A 145 -11.94 0.42 -20.62
CA VAL A 145 -10.65 -0.24 -20.87
C VAL A 145 -10.40 -0.20 -22.37
N GLU A 146 -9.22 0.25 -22.78
CA GLU A 146 -8.81 0.33 -24.19
C GLU A 146 -8.92 -1.06 -24.86
N ASP A 147 -9.28 -1.09 -26.15
CA ASP A 147 -9.53 -2.29 -26.95
C ASP A 147 -10.64 -3.25 -26.47
N VAL A 148 -11.28 -2.97 -25.33
CA VAL A 148 -12.38 -3.78 -24.77
C VAL A 148 -13.70 -3.00 -24.70
N GLY A 149 -13.65 -1.73 -24.29
CA GLY A 149 -14.82 -0.92 -23.99
C GLY A 149 -15.16 -0.88 -22.48
N TYR A 150 -16.41 -0.59 -22.14
CA TYR A 150 -16.83 -0.51 -20.72
C TYR A 150 -16.90 -1.91 -20.08
N THR A 151 -16.00 -2.17 -19.14
CA THR A 151 -15.89 -3.45 -18.43
C THR A 151 -15.44 -3.23 -16.98
N LYS A 152 -15.13 -4.31 -16.26
CA LYS A 152 -14.55 -4.26 -14.92
C LYS A 152 -13.07 -3.88 -15.01
N LEU A 153 -12.61 -3.02 -14.10
CA LEU A 153 -11.25 -2.49 -14.11
C LEU A 153 -10.16 -3.59 -14.07
N ASN A 154 -10.42 -4.72 -13.40
CA ASN A 154 -9.45 -5.83 -13.32
C ASN A 154 -9.14 -6.52 -14.65
N GLU A 155 -9.99 -6.33 -15.65
CA GLU A 155 -9.82 -6.84 -17.00
C GLU A 155 -8.62 -6.20 -17.71
N ALA A 156 -8.25 -4.96 -17.33
CA ALA A 156 -7.17 -4.22 -17.96
C ALA A 156 -5.82 -4.95 -17.88
N ASN A 157 -5.50 -5.61 -16.76
CA ASN A 157 -4.26 -6.38 -16.63
C ASN A 157 -4.27 -7.64 -17.50
N ARG A 158 -5.44 -8.27 -17.66
CA ARG A 158 -5.57 -9.49 -18.48
C ARG A 158 -5.38 -9.19 -19.96
N VAL A 159 -5.85 -8.04 -20.43
CA VAL A 159 -5.82 -7.68 -21.86
C VAL A 159 -4.51 -7.01 -22.25
N GLY A 160 -3.98 -6.10 -21.44
CA GLY A 160 -2.79 -5.32 -21.80
C GLY A 160 -1.91 -4.97 -20.61
N GLY A 161 -1.90 -5.83 -19.59
CA GLY A 161 -0.92 -5.81 -18.52
C GLY A 161 -0.90 -4.50 -17.70
N PRO A 162 0.30 -4.09 -17.22
CA PRO A 162 0.41 -2.96 -16.32
C PRO A 162 0.11 -1.63 -17.02
N ALA A 163 0.47 -1.49 -18.30
CA ALA A 163 0.29 -0.26 -19.05
C ALA A 163 -1.20 0.06 -19.30
N THR A 164 -1.97 -0.92 -19.80
CA THR A 164 -3.42 -0.75 -19.98
C THR A 164 -4.14 -0.52 -18.65
N SER A 165 -3.67 -1.18 -17.57
CA SER A 165 -4.18 -0.93 -16.22
C SER A 165 -3.90 0.51 -15.76
N ALA A 166 -2.70 1.03 -16.02
CA ALA A 166 -2.33 2.40 -15.67
C ALA A 166 -3.14 3.44 -16.45
N ILE A 167 -3.36 3.24 -17.75
CA ILE A 167 -4.22 4.10 -18.58
C ILE A 167 -5.65 4.12 -18.03
N ALA A 168 -6.25 2.93 -17.81
CA ALA A 168 -7.62 2.83 -17.30
C ALA A 168 -7.80 3.49 -15.92
N VAL A 169 -6.78 3.41 -15.05
CA VAL A 169 -6.80 4.07 -13.74
C VAL A 169 -6.60 5.59 -13.87
N SER A 170 -5.66 6.04 -14.71
CA SER A 170 -5.42 7.47 -14.95
C SER A 170 -6.69 8.15 -15.48
N ASP A 171 -7.33 7.56 -16.50
CA ASP A 171 -8.57 8.07 -17.09
C ASP A 171 -9.72 8.12 -16.08
N LEU A 172 -9.86 7.06 -15.28
CA LEU A 172 -10.87 6.98 -14.22
C LEU A 172 -10.69 8.10 -13.18
N LEU A 173 -9.45 8.47 -12.88
CA LEU A 173 -9.08 9.51 -11.92
C LEU A 173 -8.92 10.91 -12.56
N GLY A 174 -9.30 11.07 -13.82
CA GLY A 174 -9.27 12.37 -14.49
C GLY A 174 -7.87 12.84 -14.88
N GLY A 175 -6.99 11.91 -15.25
CA GLY A 175 -5.64 12.18 -15.74
C GLY A 175 -4.55 12.19 -14.66
N VAL A 176 -4.78 11.54 -13.51
CA VAL A 176 -3.74 11.36 -12.50
C VAL A 176 -2.63 10.47 -13.08
N GLU A 177 -1.43 11.04 -13.21
CA GLU A 177 -0.26 10.35 -13.75
C GLU A 177 0.10 9.12 -12.92
N ILE A 178 0.52 8.05 -13.59
CA ILE A 178 1.01 6.81 -12.96
C ILE A 178 2.50 6.69 -13.26
N ASP A 179 3.36 6.92 -12.27
CA ASP A 179 4.81 6.95 -12.49
C ASP A 179 5.41 5.56 -12.60
N ARG A 180 4.93 4.63 -11.78
CA ARG A 180 5.51 3.29 -11.64
C ARG A 180 4.42 2.27 -11.39
N TYR A 181 4.74 1.00 -11.58
CA TYR A 181 3.83 -0.08 -11.25
C TYR A 181 4.54 -1.19 -10.47
N VAL A 182 3.75 -1.97 -9.74
CA VAL A 182 4.16 -3.21 -9.08
C VAL A 182 3.09 -4.24 -9.34
N ARG A 183 3.42 -5.33 -10.05
CA ARG A 183 2.56 -6.52 -10.14
C ARG A 183 3.13 -7.60 -9.24
N ILE A 184 2.29 -8.12 -8.36
CA ILE A 184 2.65 -9.17 -7.42
C ILE A 184 1.58 -10.25 -7.45
N ASN A 185 1.99 -11.50 -7.54
CA ASN A 185 1.05 -12.60 -7.46
C ASN A 185 0.90 -13.12 -6.03
N VAL A 186 -0.07 -14.00 -5.82
CA VAL A 186 -0.38 -14.57 -4.51
C VAL A 186 0.86 -15.19 -3.82
N GLN A 187 1.68 -15.94 -4.57
CA GLN A 187 2.90 -16.56 -4.04
C GLN A 187 3.95 -15.50 -3.65
N GLY A 188 4.04 -14.41 -4.41
CA GLY A 188 4.91 -13.28 -4.11
C GLY A 188 4.53 -12.58 -2.81
N VAL A 189 3.23 -12.38 -2.55
CA VAL A 189 2.75 -11.78 -1.28
C VAL A 189 3.14 -12.65 -0.10
N GLU A 190 2.85 -13.96 -0.17
CA GLU A 190 3.21 -14.94 0.87
C GLU A 190 4.71 -14.90 1.19
N LYS A 191 5.55 -15.05 0.14
CA LYS A 191 7.01 -15.03 0.30
C LYS A 191 7.56 -13.70 0.79
N LEU A 192 6.93 -12.59 0.44
CA LEU A 192 7.36 -11.26 0.87
C LEU A 192 7.10 -11.08 2.37
N ILE A 193 5.95 -11.53 2.87
CA ILE A 193 5.62 -11.51 4.30
C ILE A 193 6.59 -12.41 5.09
N ASP A 194 6.88 -13.61 4.59
CA ASP A 194 7.88 -14.49 5.21
C ASP A 194 9.28 -13.85 5.23
N ALA A 195 9.67 -13.18 4.14
CA ALA A 195 10.95 -12.48 4.05
C ALA A 195 11.03 -11.29 5.01
N LEU A 196 9.91 -10.64 5.32
CA LEU A 196 9.80 -9.60 6.35
C LEU A 196 9.82 -10.20 7.78
N GLY A 197 9.69 -11.52 7.90
CA GLY A 197 9.69 -12.24 9.17
C GLY A 197 8.30 -12.37 9.78
N GLY A 198 7.25 -12.43 8.96
CA GLY A 198 5.85 -12.46 9.39
C GLY A 198 5.28 -11.07 9.64
N VAL A 199 4.02 -11.00 10.07
CA VAL A 199 3.30 -9.76 10.39
C VAL A 199 2.45 -9.94 11.65
N THR A 200 2.53 -8.99 12.58
CA THR A 200 1.66 -9.00 13.77
C THR A 200 0.44 -8.13 13.54
N LEU A 201 -0.76 -8.70 13.68
CA LEU A 201 -2.02 -7.96 13.56
C LEU A 201 -3.13 -8.57 14.44
N TYR A 202 -4.19 -7.79 14.68
CA TYR A 202 -5.38 -8.26 15.38
C TYR A 202 -6.37 -8.90 14.41
N VAL A 203 -6.70 -10.18 14.64
CA VAL A 203 -7.75 -10.88 13.89
C VAL A 203 -9.10 -10.60 14.57
N PRO A 204 -10.06 -9.94 13.89
CA PRO A 204 -11.26 -9.39 14.53
C PRO A 204 -12.24 -10.45 15.05
N GLN A 205 -12.21 -11.65 14.51
CA GLN A 205 -13.09 -12.77 14.86
C GLN A 205 -12.45 -14.10 14.45
N ASP A 206 -12.94 -15.20 14.97
CA ASP A 206 -12.58 -16.53 14.46
C ASP A 206 -12.89 -16.63 12.97
N MET A 207 -11.86 -16.86 12.16
CA MET A 207 -11.98 -17.07 10.72
C MET A 207 -11.79 -18.55 10.43
N LYS A 208 -12.88 -19.24 10.09
CA LYS A 208 -12.86 -20.65 9.69
C LYS A 208 -13.56 -20.83 8.36
N TYR A 209 -12.83 -21.35 7.37
CA TYR A 209 -13.37 -21.63 6.05
C TYR A 209 -12.57 -22.75 5.39
N GLN A 210 -13.27 -23.65 4.71
CA GLN A 210 -12.66 -24.75 3.97
C GLN A 210 -13.34 -24.87 2.62
N ASP A 211 -12.54 -24.78 1.56
CA ASP A 211 -12.94 -25.08 0.18
C ASP A 211 -11.88 -25.98 -0.46
N ASP A 212 -12.18 -27.27 -0.51
CA ASP A 212 -11.30 -28.28 -1.09
C ASP A 212 -11.12 -28.10 -2.61
N SER A 213 -12.08 -27.48 -3.30
CA SER A 213 -11.99 -27.26 -4.75
C SER A 213 -10.94 -26.19 -5.12
N GLN A 214 -10.71 -25.24 -4.22
CA GLN A 214 -9.74 -24.16 -4.37
C GLN A 214 -8.48 -24.35 -3.52
N HIS A 215 -8.37 -25.49 -2.83
CA HIS A 215 -7.35 -25.76 -1.82
C HIS A 215 -7.19 -24.58 -0.82
N LEU A 216 -8.32 -23.99 -0.41
CA LEU A 216 -8.36 -22.84 0.49
C LEU A 216 -8.82 -23.28 1.87
N TYR A 217 -7.89 -23.28 2.81
CA TYR A 217 -8.10 -23.64 4.21
C TYR A 217 -7.74 -22.45 5.07
N ILE A 218 -8.73 -21.92 5.80
CA ILE A 218 -8.59 -20.77 6.68
C ILE A 218 -8.94 -21.21 8.10
N ASN A 219 -8.03 -20.98 9.04
CA ASN A 219 -8.23 -21.23 10.46
C ASN A 219 -7.42 -20.24 11.30
N LEU A 220 -7.93 -19.03 11.46
CA LEU A 220 -7.36 -18.01 12.34
C LEU A 220 -8.28 -17.83 13.55
N GLN A 221 -7.69 -17.74 14.75
CA GLN A 221 -8.49 -17.43 15.95
C GLN A 221 -8.69 -15.92 16.05
N GLN A 222 -9.68 -15.47 16.81
CA GLN A 222 -9.74 -14.06 17.21
C GLN A 222 -8.55 -13.67 18.09
N GLY A 223 -8.05 -12.44 17.93
CA GLY A 223 -7.02 -11.86 18.80
C GLY A 223 -5.75 -11.44 18.05
N GLU A 224 -4.83 -10.82 18.79
CA GLU A 224 -3.51 -10.46 18.30
C GLU A 224 -2.69 -11.71 18.00
N GLN A 225 -2.22 -11.82 16.75
CA GLN A 225 -1.45 -12.95 16.27
C GLN A 225 -0.30 -12.46 15.40
N HIS A 226 0.81 -13.20 15.46
CA HIS A 226 1.89 -13.09 14.51
C HIS A 226 1.66 -14.10 13.41
N LEU A 227 1.35 -13.61 12.21
CA LEU A 227 1.00 -14.39 11.04
C LEU A 227 2.22 -14.55 10.13
N ASP A 228 2.52 -15.77 9.73
CA ASP A 228 3.42 -16.00 8.59
C ASP A 228 2.76 -15.64 7.25
N GLY A 229 3.47 -15.82 6.13
CA GLY A 229 2.94 -15.53 4.80
C GLY A 229 1.67 -16.31 4.48
N ALA A 230 1.60 -17.60 4.86
CA ALA A 230 0.46 -18.44 4.57
C ALA A 230 -0.76 -18.04 5.41
N GLU A 231 -0.57 -17.75 6.70
CA GLU A 231 -1.60 -17.27 7.61
C GLU A 231 -2.10 -15.85 7.23
N ALA A 232 -1.20 -14.97 6.80
CA ALA A 232 -1.58 -13.65 6.30
C ALA A 232 -2.41 -13.77 5.00
N MET A 233 -2.09 -14.73 4.12
CA MET A 233 -2.92 -15.02 2.96
C MET A 233 -4.29 -15.59 3.34
N GLN A 234 -4.39 -16.40 4.40
CA GLN A 234 -5.69 -16.82 4.95
C GLN A 234 -6.51 -15.63 5.40
N PHE A 235 -5.90 -14.68 6.12
CA PHE A 235 -6.54 -13.45 6.56
C PHE A 235 -7.08 -12.65 5.36
N LEU A 236 -6.22 -12.35 4.38
CA LEU A 236 -6.60 -11.58 3.19
C LEU A 236 -7.70 -12.24 2.34
N ARG A 237 -7.73 -13.57 2.29
CA ARG A 237 -8.67 -14.34 1.45
C ARG A 237 -9.97 -14.70 2.15
N PHE A 238 -10.11 -14.43 3.45
CA PHE A 238 -11.37 -14.62 4.15
C PHE A 238 -12.46 -13.73 3.53
N ARG A 239 -13.67 -14.27 3.32
CA ARG A 239 -14.82 -13.58 2.70
C ARG A 239 -16.15 -13.86 3.38
N TYR A 240 -16.15 -14.64 4.47
CA TYR A 240 -17.36 -15.07 5.16
C TYR A 240 -17.78 -14.03 6.23
N ASP A 241 -17.89 -12.78 5.79
CA ASP A 241 -18.39 -11.65 6.57
C ASP A 241 -19.50 -10.93 5.79
N ALA A 242 -20.23 -10.04 6.45
CA ALA A 242 -21.36 -9.31 5.86
C ALA A 242 -20.94 -8.29 4.78
N TYR A 243 -19.64 -8.06 4.56
CA TYR A 243 -19.10 -6.92 3.82
C TYR A 243 -18.48 -7.30 2.47
N GLY A 244 -18.35 -8.59 2.16
CA GLY A 244 -17.96 -9.07 0.83
C GLY A 244 -16.63 -8.48 0.33
N ASP A 245 -16.64 -7.89 -0.87
CA ASP A 245 -15.44 -7.28 -1.47
C ASP A 245 -14.94 -6.05 -0.70
N ILE A 246 -15.81 -5.37 0.06
CA ILE A 246 -15.41 -4.24 0.90
C ILE A 246 -14.67 -4.71 2.15
N GLY A 247 -15.14 -5.80 2.79
CA GLY A 247 -14.42 -6.41 3.92
C GLY A 247 -13.01 -6.86 3.54
N ARG A 248 -12.81 -7.28 2.28
CA ARG A 248 -11.47 -7.57 1.74
C ARG A 248 -10.58 -6.33 1.71
N VAL A 249 -11.09 -5.18 1.27
CA VAL A 249 -10.31 -3.93 1.26
C VAL A 249 -9.93 -3.52 2.67
N GLN A 250 -10.85 -3.65 3.64
CA GLN A 250 -10.55 -3.36 5.04
C GLN A 250 -9.39 -4.22 5.56
N ARG A 251 -9.41 -5.53 5.31
CA ARG A 251 -8.31 -6.43 5.69
C ARG A 251 -6.99 -6.10 5.00
N GLN A 252 -7.03 -5.69 3.73
CA GLN A 252 -5.82 -5.23 3.02
C GLN A 252 -5.24 -3.98 3.70
N GLN A 253 -6.09 -3.02 4.07
CA GLN A 253 -5.68 -1.82 4.80
C GLN A 253 -5.11 -2.17 6.19
N THR A 254 -5.75 -3.06 6.94
CA THR A 254 -5.24 -3.58 8.22
C THR A 254 -3.85 -4.20 8.07
N LEU A 255 -3.66 -5.06 7.07
CA LEU A 255 -2.36 -5.68 6.81
C LEU A 255 -1.29 -4.64 6.43
N MET A 256 -1.61 -3.70 5.53
CA MET A 256 -0.67 -2.65 5.12
C MET A 256 -0.24 -1.78 6.31
N ARG A 257 -1.17 -1.46 7.22
CA ARG A 257 -0.86 -0.71 8.44
C ARG A 257 0.07 -1.50 9.35
N ALA A 258 -0.21 -2.77 9.59
CA ALA A 258 0.66 -3.64 10.39
C ALA A 258 2.08 -3.75 9.79
N LEU A 259 2.18 -3.92 8.47
CA LEU A 259 3.47 -3.95 7.77
C LEU A 259 4.22 -2.63 7.84
N GLN A 260 3.53 -1.49 7.71
CA GLN A 260 4.14 -0.17 7.86
C GLN A 260 4.74 -0.01 9.26
N GLU A 261 3.99 -0.38 10.30
CA GLU A 261 4.44 -0.28 11.69
C GLU A 261 5.64 -1.18 11.98
N GLN A 262 5.72 -2.36 11.35
CA GLN A 262 6.84 -3.30 11.48
C GLN A 262 8.09 -2.90 10.67
N THR A 263 7.92 -2.16 9.57
CA THR A 263 9.04 -1.72 8.72
C THR A 263 10.00 -0.77 9.46
N LEU A 264 9.53 -0.16 10.55
CA LEU A 264 10.33 0.65 11.48
C LEU A 264 11.32 -0.16 12.35
N ASP A 265 11.28 -1.50 12.31
CA ASP A 265 12.15 -2.35 13.13
C ASP A 265 13.56 -2.54 12.50
N PRO A 266 14.66 -2.33 13.26
CA PRO A 266 16.04 -2.58 12.80
C PRO A 266 16.31 -3.99 12.24
N SER A 267 15.55 -5.00 12.67
CA SER A 267 15.66 -6.37 12.18
C SER A 267 15.21 -6.53 10.71
N THR A 268 14.34 -5.65 10.21
CA THR A 268 13.91 -5.62 8.80
C THR A 268 15.07 -5.26 7.87
N ILE A 269 15.97 -4.36 8.30
CA ILE A 269 17.16 -3.97 7.52
C ILE A 269 18.09 -5.17 7.30
N ALA A 270 18.23 -6.06 8.29
CA ALA A 270 19.06 -7.26 8.16
C ALA A 270 18.50 -8.27 7.14
N ARG A 271 17.18 -8.23 6.89
CA ARG A 271 16.48 -9.12 5.95
C ARG A 271 16.44 -8.61 4.51
N LEU A 272 16.92 -7.38 4.27
CA LEU A 272 16.86 -6.72 2.96
C LEU A 272 17.38 -7.56 1.78
N PRO A 273 18.51 -8.32 1.89
CA PRO A 273 18.94 -9.19 0.79
C PRO A 273 17.94 -10.29 0.43
N GLN A 274 17.26 -10.86 1.43
CA GLN A 274 16.23 -11.89 1.22
C GLN A 274 14.98 -11.27 0.59
N ILE A 275 14.56 -10.09 1.05
CA ILE A 275 13.43 -9.34 0.50
C ILE A 275 13.66 -9.02 -0.99
N LEU A 276 14.84 -8.48 -1.33
CA LEU A 276 15.19 -8.17 -2.72
C LEU A 276 15.20 -9.41 -3.63
N SER A 277 15.65 -10.56 -3.11
CA SER A 277 15.59 -11.83 -3.84
C SER A 277 14.16 -12.27 -4.15
N VAL A 278 13.23 -12.10 -3.20
CA VAL A 278 11.80 -12.38 -3.42
C VAL A 278 11.21 -11.44 -4.47
N ILE A 279 11.48 -10.13 -4.35
CA ILE A 279 11.02 -9.13 -5.33
C ILE A 279 11.50 -9.50 -6.73
N GLN A 280 12.79 -9.80 -6.90
CA GLN A 280 13.39 -10.18 -8.19
C GLN A 280 12.74 -11.44 -8.82
N SER A 281 12.12 -12.30 -8.03
CA SER A 281 11.60 -13.60 -8.50
C SER A 281 10.07 -13.69 -8.56
N HIS A 282 9.34 -12.82 -7.85
CA HIS A 282 7.87 -12.90 -7.74
C HIS A 282 7.14 -11.56 -7.94
N VAL A 283 7.88 -10.48 -8.18
CA VAL A 283 7.34 -9.15 -8.45
C VAL A 283 7.81 -8.68 -9.82
N ASP A 284 6.86 -8.22 -10.63
CA ASP A 284 7.14 -7.54 -11.89
C ASP A 284 6.96 -6.02 -11.69
N THR A 285 8.01 -5.24 -11.90
CA THR A 285 7.98 -3.80 -11.68
C THR A 285 9.00 -3.06 -12.55
N ASN A 286 8.63 -1.85 -12.97
CA ASN A 286 9.58 -0.92 -13.60
C ASN A 286 10.41 -0.13 -12.59
N LEU A 287 10.33 -0.44 -11.29
CA LEU A 287 11.17 0.15 -10.25
C LEU A 287 12.57 -0.46 -10.25
N SER A 288 13.56 0.41 -10.12
CA SER A 288 14.94 0.03 -9.79
C SER A 288 15.10 -0.22 -8.28
N VAL A 289 16.18 -0.90 -7.89
CA VAL A 289 16.50 -1.14 -6.47
C VAL A 289 16.69 0.19 -5.72
N GLU A 290 17.31 1.19 -6.37
CA GLU A 290 17.47 2.53 -5.80
C GLU A 290 16.12 3.19 -5.46
N GLU A 291 15.17 3.12 -6.38
CA GLU A 291 13.82 3.66 -6.19
C GLU A 291 13.07 2.89 -5.10
N LEU A 292 13.14 1.56 -5.07
CA LEU A 292 12.53 0.74 -4.01
C LEU A 292 13.04 1.13 -2.63
N LEU A 293 14.35 1.33 -2.48
CA LEU A 293 14.93 1.75 -1.19
C LEU A 293 14.48 3.16 -0.78
N ALA A 294 14.34 4.08 -1.73
CA ALA A 294 13.80 5.42 -1.47
C ALA A 294 12.35 5.36 -1.00
N LEU A 295 11.52 4.55 -1.66
CA LEU A 295 10.10 4.36 -1.35
C LEU A 295 9.89 3.74 0.03
N VAL A 296 10.59 2.63 0.32
CA VAL A 296 10.52 1.96 1.63
C VAL A 296 11.05 2.88 2.73
N GLY A 297 12.16 3.57 2.49
CA GLY A 297 12.72 4.53 3.45
C GLY A 297 11.78 5.68 3.75
N PHE A 298 11.06 6.19 2.74
CA PHE A 298 10.03 7.21 2.95
C PHE A 298 8.83 6.64 3.71
N ALA A 299 8.24 5.54 3.26
CA ALA A 299 7.05 4.94 3.87
C ALA A 299 7.26 4.56 5.35
N ALA A 300 8.47 4.09 5.69
CA ALA A 300 8.85 3.82 7.07
C ALA A 300 8.92 5.10 7.92
N GLY A 301 9.34 6.24 7.35
CA GLY A 301 9.49 7.50 8.06
C GLY A 301 8.21 8.33 8.23
N VAL A 302 7.13 7.99 7.53
CA VAL A 302 5.87 8.74 7.58
C VAL A 302 5.13 8.49 8.90
N GLU A 303 4.66 9.56 9.53
CA GLU A 303 3.85 9.48 10.75
C GLU A 303 2.51 8.77 10.47
N ARG A 304 2.02 8.02 11.46
CA ARG A 304 0.80 7.19 11.32
C ARG A 304 -0.44 8.00 10.92
N SER A 305 -0.55 9.22 11.42
CA SER A 305 -1.62 10.19 11.15
C SER A 305 -1.59 10.77 9.73
N GLU A 306 -0.44 10.65 9.04
CA GLU A 306 -0.23 11.07 7.65
C GLU A 306 -0.26 9.90 6.66
N VAL A 307 -0.69 8.72 7.11
CA VAL A 307 -1.05 7.60 6.24
C VAL A 307 -2.56 7.55 6.02
N GLN A 308 -2.97 7.88 4.80
CA GLN A 308 -4.38 7.90 4.39
C GLN A 308 -4.68 6.67 3.53
N MET A 309 -5.66 5.85 3.93
CA MET A 309 -6.07 4.63 3.22
C MET A 309 -7.51 4.74 2.73
N LEU A 310 -7.67 5.21 1.51
CA LEU A 310 -8.95 5.54 0.89
C LEU A 310 -9.49 4.38 0.05
N MET A 311 -10.79 4.38 -0.19
CA MET A 311 -11.43 3.56 -1.23
C MET A 311 -11.98 4.47 -2.32
N LEU A 312 -11.88 4.04 -3.58
CA LEU A 312 -12.45 4.75 -4.72
C LEU A 312 -13.95 5.02 -4.49
N PRO A 313 -14.40 6.28 -4.45
CA PRO A 313 -15.79 6.63 -4.21
C PRO A 313 -16.72 6.00 -5.25
N GLY A 314 -17.78 5.35 -4.79
CA GLY A 314 -18.76 4.67 -5.63
C GLY A 314 -19.75 3.86 -4.83
N ASP A 315 -20.60 3.13 -5.54
CA ASP A 315 -21.66 2.29 -4.97
C ASP A 315 -21.82 1.00 -5.77
N PHE A 316 -22.37 -0.04 -5.16
CA PHE A 316 -22.73 -1.26 -5.91
C PHE A 316 -23.87 -1.00 -6.90
N SER A 317 -23.72 -1.56 -8.10
CA SER A 317 -24.80 -1.61 -9.08
C SER A 317 -25.99 -2.42 -8.54
N ARG A 318 -27.20 -2.02 -8.92
CA ARG A 318 -28.40 -2.81 -8.64
C ARG A 318 -28.55 -3.92 -9.69
N SER A 319 -29.08 -5.07 -9.29
CA SER A 319 -29.24 -6.24 -10.16
C SER A 319 -30.16 -5.99 -11.36
N GLU A 320 -31.04 -4.99 -11.29
CA GLU A 320 -31.92 -4.61 -12.41
C GLU A 320 -31.20 -3.75 -13.46
N GLN A 321 -30.05 -3.15 -13.12
CA GLN A 321 -29.32 -2.25 -14.02
C GLN A 321 -28.34 -3.01 -14.92
N TYR A 322 -27.72 -4.08 -14.41
CA TYR A 322 -26.71 -4.86 -15.11
C TYR A 322 -26.85 -6.35 -14.77
N SER A 323 -26.50 -7.21 -15.72
CA SER A 323 -26.47 -8.68 -15.51
C SER A 323 -25.32 -9.13 -14.61
N LEU A 324 -24.29 -8.28 -14.44
CA LEU A 324 -23.15 -8.49 -13.57
C LEU A 324 -23.12 -7.43 -12.48
N SER A 325 -22.58 -7.78 -11.31
CA SER A 325 -22.32 -6.81 -10.25
C SER A 325 -21.11 -5.93 -10.62
N TYR A 326 -21.27 -4.63 -10.48
CA TYR A 326 -20.24 -3.60 -10.68
C TYR A 326 -20.13 -2.70 -9.45
N TRP A 327 -18.93 -2.16 -9.24
CA TRP A 327 -18.75 -0.93 -8.49
C TRP A 327 -18.91 0.25 -9.44
N LEU A 328 -19.88 1.12 -9.17
CA LEU A 328 -20.19 2.27 -9.99
C LEU A 328 -19.48 3.51 -9.41
N PRO A 329 -18.46 4.04 -10.09
CA PRO A 329 -17.67 5.16 -9.57
C PRO A 329 -18.49 6.45 -9.48
N SER A 330 -18.30 7.20 -8.39
CA SER A 330 -18.90 8.52 -8.17
C SER A 330 -17.97 9.60 -8.72
N GLN A 331 -18.31 10.19 -9.87
CA GLN A 331 -17.46 11.21 -10.51
C GLN A 331 -17.24 12.45 -9.63
N THR A 332 -18.22 12.85 -8.82
CA THR A 332 -18.05 13.96 -7.88
C THR A 332 -17.15 13.56 -6.70
N GLY A 333 -17.32 12.34 -6.19
CA GLY A 333 -16.46 11.81 -5.12
C GLY A 333 -15.00 11.69 -5.59
N ILE A 334 -14.77 11.14 -6.78
CA ILE A 334 -13.44 11.00 -7.38
C ILE A 334 -12.79 12.37 -7.57
N ARG A 335 -13.50 13.36 -8.13
CA ARG A 335 -12.94 14.72 -8.31
C ARG A 335 -12.51 15.35 -6.99
N ASN A 336 -13.30 15.19 -5.93
CA ASN A 336 -12.95 15.71 -4.60
C ASN A 336 -11.73 14.98 -4.03
N LEU A 337 -11.71 13.64 -4.11
CA LEU A 337 -10.61 12.82 -3.65
C LEU A 337 -9.31 13.16 -4.39
N VAL A 338 -9.35 13.29 -5.72
CA VAL A 338 -8.19 13.63 -6.54
C VAL A 338 -7.68 15.02 -6.16
N ALA A 339 -8.55 16.01 -6.05
CA ALA A 339 -8.15 17.36 -5.67
C ALA A 339 -7.50 17.45 -4.29
N GLU A 340 -7.97 16.65 -3.33
CA GLU A 340 -7.45 16.65 -1.97
C GLU A 340 -6.13 15.87 -1.84
N TYR A 341 -6.07 14.67 -2.44
CA TYR A 341 -4.97 13.73 -2.17
C TYR A 341 -3.98 13.57 -3.34
N PHE A 342 -4.38 13.84 -4.58
CA PHE A 342 -3.56 13.57 -5.78
C PHE A 342 -3.21 14.82 -6.60
N ASP A 343 -3.86 15.96 -6.36
CA ASP A 343 -3.57 17.28 -6.94
C ASP A 343 -3.58 18.41 -5.88
N PRO A 344 -2.74 18.32 -4.83
CA PRO A 344 -2.71 19.35 -3.80
C PRO A 344 -2.16 20.70 -4.32
N GLY A 345 -1.51 20.71 -5.50
CA GLY A 345 -0.95 21.89 -6.17
C GLY A 345 -1.89 22.63 -7.12
N GLY A 346 -3.02 22.04 -7.52
CA GLY A 346 -4.08 22.70 -8.26
C GLY A 346 -3.76 22.94 -9.74
N LEU A 347 -3.83 21.88 -10.55
CA LEU A 347 -3.97 22.02 -12.01
C LEU A 347 -5.42 21.80 -12.48
N SER A 348 -6.30 21.28 -11.62
CA SER A 348 -7.64 20.82 -12.03
C SER A 348 -8.84 21.54 -11.40
N LEU A 349 -8.64 22.42 -10.43
CA LEU A 349 -9.72 23.21 -9.80
C LEU A 349 -9.49 24.71 -9.99
N ASP A 350 -10.53 25.42 -10.40
CA ASP A 350 -10.57 26.89 -10.43
C ASP A 350 -10.23 27.40 -9.02
N GLU A 351 -9.24 28.30 -8.90
CA GLU A 351 -8.73 28.79 -7.60
C GLU A 351 -9.85 29.32 -6.68
N GLY A 352 -10.94 29.84 -7.28
CA GLY A 352 -12.13 30.29 -6.57
C GLY A 352 -12.83 29.20 -5.73
N ASP A 353 -12.88 27.96 -6.22
CA ASP A 353 -13.58 26.85 -5.57
C ASP A 353 -12.79 26.26 -4.39
N ARG A 354 -11.45 26.33 -4.44
CA ARG A 354 -10.56 25.91 -3.35
C ARG A 354 -10.60 26.89 -2.18
N VAL A 355 -10.51 28.19 -2.47
CA VAL A 355 -10.57 29.26 -1.45
C VAL A 355 -11.93 29.30 -0.78
N SER A 356 -13.02 29.08 -1.52
CA SER A 356 -14.37 29.00 -0.94
C SER A 356 -14.57 27.79 -0.04
N ARG A 357 -14.01 26.60 -0.35
CA ARG A 357 -14.13 25.42 0.53
C ARG A 357 -13.31 25.53 1.82
N LEU A 358 -12.08 26.07 1.74
CA LEU A 358 -11.23 26.29 2.92
C LEU A 358 -11.76 27.43 3.82
N ALA A 359 -12.35 28.47 3.24
CA ALA A 359 -12.99 29.55 4.00
C ALA A 359 -14.31 29.13 4.67
N ASN A 360 -14.93 28.04 4.20
CA ASN A 360 -16.20 27.51 4.70
C ASN A 360 -16.02 26.28 5.63
N SER A 361 -14.83 26.04 6.20
CA SER A 361 -14.64 24.94 7.15
C SER A 361 -15.50 25.06 8.41
N ASP A 362 -15.94 26.28 8.75
CA ASP A 362 -16.89 26.55 9.84
C ASP A 362 -18.37 26.35 9.42
N ASP A 363 -18.65 26.07 8.13
CA ASP A 363 -19.98 25.89 7.53
C ASP A 363 -20.28 24.42 7.18
N VAL A 364 -19.48 23.48 7.67
CA VAL A 364 -19.81 22.05 7.58
C VAL A 364 -21.07 21.79 8.41
N ASP A 365 -22.18 21.54 7.73
CA ASP A 365 -23.44 21.18 8.38
C ASP A 365 -23.36 19.75 8.94
N HIS A 366 -22.78 19.65 10.14
CA HIS A 366 -22.55 18.41 10.87
C HIS A 366 -23.83 17.63 11.17
N ARG A 367 -25.01 18.26 11.06
CA ARG A 367 -26.31 17.61 11.30
C ARG A 367 -26.62 16.52 10.27
N PHE A 368 -25.97 16.57 9.10
CA PHE A 368 -26.13 15.56 8.05
C PHE A 368 -25.08 14.45 8.10
N LEU A 369 -24.01 14.60 8.90
CA LEU A 369 -22.97 13.58 9.02
C LEU A 369 -23.55 12.31 9.65
N ARG A 370 -23.44 11.19 8.94
CA ARG A 370 -23.78 9.87 9.48
C ARG A 370 -22.61 9.39 10.32
N ILE A 371 -22.83 9.32 11.64
CA ILE A 371 -21.82 8.86 12.59
C ILE A 371 -22.21 7.47 13.09
N ALA A 372 -21.31 6.51 12.93
CA ALA A 372 -21.42 5.20 13.56
C ALA A 372 -20.51 5.14 14.79
N ILE A 373 -20.94 4.47 15.85
CA ILE A 373 -20.09 4.15 17.00
C ILE A 373 -19.88 2.64 17.04
N GLN A 374 -18.63 2.20 17.12
CA GLN A 374 -18.26 0.83 17.42
C GLN A 374 -17.58 0.81 18.79
N ASP A 375 -18.17 0.09 19.74
CA ASP A 375 -17.58 -0.03 21.07
C ASP A 375 -16.48 -1.10 21.10
N SER A 376 -15.33 -0.78 21.69
CA SER A 376 -14.28 -1.75 22.04
C SER A 376 -14.04 -1.87 23.54
N THR A 377 -14.78 -1.11 24.35
CA THR A 377 -14.54 -0.95 25.78
C THR A 377 -15.25 -2.01 26.62
N ASN A 378 -16.35 -2.58 26.11
CA ASN A 378 -17.29 -3.40 26.86
C ASN A 378 -17.89 -2.65 28.06
N ASP A 379 -18.04 -1.34 27.95
CA ASP A 379 -18.55 -0.45 28.98
C ASP A 379 -19.74 0.36 28.44
N GLU A 380 -20.95 0.03 28.93
CA GLU A 380 -22.18 0.71 28.50
C GLU A 380 -22.16 2.21 28.83
N ASP A 381 -21.53 2.61 29.93
CA ASP A 381 -21.43 4.02 30.33
C ASP A 381 -20.58 4.82 29.34
N ALA A 382 -19.60 4.18 28.71
CA ALA A 382 -18.74 4.80 27.69
C ALA A 382 -19.55 5.22 26.46
N VAL A 383 -20.41 4.31 25.97
CA VAL A 383 -21.24 4.56 24.79
C VAL A 383 -22.26 5.66 25.08
N ASP A 384 -22.91 5.60 26.25
CA ASP A 384 -23.89 6.61 26.67
C ASP A 384 -23.26 8.00 26.81
N ALA A 385 -22.04 8.09 27.35
CA ALA A 385 -21.30 9.35 27.48
C ALA A 385 -21.00 9.98 26.11
N VAL A 386 -20.52 9.19 25.14
CA VAL A 386 -20.25 9.66 23.78
C VAL A 386 -21.53 10.08 23.06
N LEU A 387 -22.61 9.31 23.18
CA LEU A 387 -23.91 9.66 22.62
C LEU A 387 -24.44 10.98 23.19
N ALA A 388 -24.31 11.18 24.50
CA ALA A 388 -24.70 12.43 25.16
C ALA A 388 -23.86 13.61 24.67
N ALA A 389 -22.55 13.43 24.52
CA ALA A 389 -21.63 14.45 24.01
C ALA A 389 -21.98 14.88 22.59
N LEU A 390 -22.22 13.92 21.69
CA LEU A 390 -22.61 14.18 20.30
C LEU A 390 -23.95 14.90 20.22
N SER A 391 -24.93 14.47 21.01
CA SER A 391 -26.24 15.11 21.10
C SER A 391 -26.14 16.56 21.59
N ALA A 392 -25.31 16.82 22.60
CA ALA A 392 -25.06 18.17 23.12
C ALA A 392 -24.41 19.12 22.09
N LYS A 393 -23.78 18.58 21.05
CA LYS A 393 -23.19 19.32 19.92
C LYS A 393 -24.06 19.32 18.65
N ASP A 394 -25.33 18.90 18.74
CA ASP A 394 -26.31 18.83 17.63
C ASP A 394 -25.96 17.84 16.51
N TYR A 395 -25.16 16.80 16.78
CA TYR A 395 -25.05 15.65 15.88
C TYR A 395 -26.31 14.80 15.98
N ARG A 396 -27.10 14.74 14.91
CA ARG A 396 -28.43 14.10 14.92
C ARG A 396 -28.48 12.71 14.31
N ASN A 397 -27.49 12.37 13.48
CA ASN A 397 -27.49 11.14 12.69
C ASN A 397 -26.43 10.17 13.22
N VAL A 398 -26.59 9.80 14.49
CA VAL A 398 -25.68 8.90 15.21
C VAL A 398 -26.36 7.56 15.42
N HIS A 399 -25.66 6.46 15.17
CA HIS A 399 -26.15 5.11 15.43
C HIS A 399 -25.04 4.19 15.95
N LEU A 400 -25.43 3.11 16.62
CA LEU A 400 -24.51 2.07 17.04
C LEU A 400 -24.32 1.06 15.90
N GLY A 401 -23.06 0.79 15.57
CA GLY A 401 -22.66 -0.30 14.70
C GLY A 401 -22.43 -1.59 15.48
N ASN A 402 -21.89 -2.60 14.80
CA ASN A 402 -21.37 -3.78 15.49
C ASN A 402 -20.11 -3.42 16.28
N ASP A 403 -19.94 -4.04 17.44
CA ASP A 403 -18.78 -3.88 18.32
C ASP A 403 -17.45 -4.07 17.57
N TRP A 404 -16.45 -3.31 17.98
CA TRP A 404 -15.09 -3.42 17.48
C TRP A 404 -14.31 -4.41 18.34
N GLY A 405 -13.93 -5.55 17.75
CA GLY A 405 -13.35 -6.66 18.49
C GLY A 405 -11.97 -6.38 19.13
N GLU A 406 -11.16 -5.49 18.55
CA GLU A 406 -9.83 -5.15 19.07
C GLU A 406 -9.97 -4.16 20.24
N PRO A 407 -9.47 -4.47 21.45
CA PRO A 407 -9.48 -3.51 22.54
C PRO A 407 -8.60 -2.30 22.22
N LEU A 408 -9.17 -1.09 22.23
CA LEU A 408 -8.46 0.14 21.89
C LEU A 408 -8.07 0.92 23.14
N ALA A 409 -6.79 1.30 23.24
CA ALA A 409 -6.33 2.22 24.27
C ALA A 409 -6.76 3.67 23.98
N GLU A 410 -6.81 4.03 22.70
CA GLU A 410 -7.17 5.37 22.21
C GLU A 410 -8.27 5.24 21.17
N THR A 411 -9.26 6.13 21.26
CA THR A 411 -10.39 6.20 20.34
C THR A 411 -9.91 6.55 18.95
N ARG A 412 -10.40 5.84 17.93
CA ARG A 412 -10.10 6.15 16.53
C ARG A 412 -11.32 6.79 15.89
N ILE A 413 -11.14 7.97 15.31
CA ILE A 413 -12.18 8.68 14.55
C ILE A 413 -11.88 8.50 13.07
N ILE A 414 -12.54 7.51 12.48
CA ILE A 414 -12.32 7.05 11.11
C ILE A 414 -13.12 7.92 10.14
N ALA A 415 -12.45 8.69 9.29
CA ALA A 415 -13.05 9.41 8.17
C ALA A 415 -13.33 8.43 7.02
N GLN A 416 -14.44 7.68 7.12
CA GLN A 416 -14.76 6.52 6.28
C GLN A 416 -14.65 6.77 4.77
N LYS A 417 -15.04 7.98 4.34
CA LYS A 417 -15.08 8.39 2.92
C LYS A 417 -13.96 9.37 2.54
N GLY A 418 -12.98 9.58 3.41
CA GLY A 418 -11.89 10.52 3.15
C GLY A 418 -12.12 11.96 3.64
N ASP A 419 -13.27 12.27 4.26
CA ASP A 419 -13.54 13.62 4.77
C ASP A 419 -12.80 13.86 6.11
N ARG A 420 -11.50 14.09 6.02
CA ARG A 420 -10.64 14.36 7.18
C ARG A 420 -11.06 15.63 7.91
N MET A 421 -11.59 16.63 7.20
CA MET A 421 -12.02 17.90 7.78
C MET A 421 -13.15 17.70 8.78
N SER A 422 -14.20 16.98 8.38
CA SER A 422 -15.36 16.66 9.23
C SER A 422 -14.96 15.78 10.42
N ALA A 423 -14.10 14.78 10.21
CA ALA A 423 -13.55 13.95 11.29
C ALA A 423 -12.70 14.76 12.29
N THR A 424 -11.92 15.73 11.81
CA THR A 424 -11.12 16.63 12.67
C THR A 424 -12.01 17.60 13.45
N LEU A 425 -13.08 18.11 12.85
CA LEU A 425 -14.05 18.93 13.55
C LEU A 425 -14.71 18.15 14.69
N LEU A 426 -15.14 16.92 14.42
CA LEU A 426 -15.71 16.01 15.41
C LEU A 426 -14.72 15.74 16.55
N GLN A 427 -13.49 15.37 16.21
CA GLN A 427 -12.42 15.10 17.18
C GLN A 427 -12.17 16.30 18.11
N ARG A 428 -12.09 17.51 17.56
CA ARG A 428 -11.90 18.73 18.35
C ARG A 428 -13.08 19.04 19.26
N GLN A 429 -14.30 18.71 18.85
CA GLN A 429 -15.50 18.94 19.63
C GLN A 429 -15.70 17.90 20.74
N LEU A 430 -15.25 16.67 20.52
CA LEU A 430 -15.22 15.61 21.53
C LEU A 430 -14.06 15.80 22.51
N GLY A 431 -12.91 16.30 22.04
CA GLY A 431 -11.73 16.59 22.84
C GLY A 431 -10.77 15.41 23.04
N PHE A 432 -11.05 14.25 22.44
CA PHE A 432 -10.24 13.04 22.53
C PHE A 432 -10.26 12.23 21.23
N GLY A 433 -9.44 11.19 21.17
CA GLY A 433 -9.27 10.32 20.03
C GLY A 433 -8.37 10.87 18.92
N GLU A 434 -7.91 9.96 18.07
CA GLU A 434 -7.06 10.19 16.91
C GLU A 434 -7.89 10.13 15.62
N VAL A 435 -7.76 11.13 14.75
CA VAL A 435 -8.37 11.09 13.41
C VAL A 435 -7.55 10.19 12.49
N ARG A 436 -8.22 9.25 11.84
CA ARG A 436 -7.61 8.41 10.79
C ARG A 436 -8.44 8.49 9.52
N THR A 437 -7.79 8.67 8.39
CA THR A 437 -8.48 8.65 7.10
C THR A 437 -8.35 7.26 6.52
N GLU A 438 -9.35 6.41 6.81
CA GLU A 438 -9.36 5.00 6.42
C GLU A 438 -10.75 4.56 6.00
N SER A 439 -10.86 3.44 5.28
CA SER A 439 -12.15 2.83 4.93
C SER A 439 -12.47 1.60 5.80
N THR A 440 -11.92 1.53 7.00
CA THR A 440 -11.99 0.40 7.97
C THR A 440 -13.19 0.43 8.92
N GLY A 441 -13.99 1.51 8.91
CA GLY A 441 -15.17 1.68 9.73
C GLY A 441 -16.46 1.09 9.12
N ILE A 442 -17.60 1.56 9.62
CA ILE A 442 -18.94 1.16 9.18
C ILE A 442 -19.26 1.80 7.82
N LEU A 443 -19.65 0.97 6.85
CA LEU A 443 -19.69 1.35 5.43
C LEU A 443 -20.70 2.44 5.06
N ASP A 444 -21.84 2.47 5.75
CA ASP A 444 -22.88 3.47 5.54
C ASP A 444 -22.68 4.73 6.40
N SER A 445 -21.60 4.81 7.17
CA SER A 445 -21.22 6.03 7.89
C SER A 445 -20.39 6.97 7.02
N ASP A 446 -20.36 8.25 7.40
CA ASP A 446 -19.38 9.22 6.93
C ASP A 446 -18.19 9.28 7.90
N ILE A 447 -18.45 9.11 9.20
CA ILE A 447 -17.44 8.95 10.26
C ILE A 447 -17.79 7.74 11.12
N THR A 448 -16.80 6.91 11.45
CA THR A 448 -16.94 5.86 12.47
C THR A 448 -16.08 6.20 13.68
N ILE A 449 -16.67 6.24 14.87
CA ILE A 449 -15.95 6.33 16.14
C ILE A 449 -15.72 4.91 16.65
N GLN A 450 -14.48 4.44 16.60
CA GLN A 450 -14.08 3.20 17.28
C GLN A 450 -13.63 3.58 18.69
N LEU A 451 -14.52 3.40 19.66
CA LEU A 451 -14.36 3.90 21.02
C LEU A 451 -13.29 3.12 21.76
N GLY A 452 -12.27 3.82 22.26
CA GLY A 452 -11.19 3.28 23.08
C GLY A 452 -11.25 3.78 24.52
N GLN A 453 -10.36 3.28 25.38
CA GLN A 453 -10.35 3.51 26.83
C GLN A 453 -10.01 4.97 27.25
N ASP A 454 -9.55 5.82 26.33
CA ASP A 454 -9.22 7.22 26.55
C ASP A 454 -10.43 8.10 26.88
N TRP A 455 -11.65 7.61 26.63
CA TRP A 455 -12.90 8.28 27.01
C TRP A 455 -12.96 8.59 28.52
N GLN A 456 -12.40 7.71 29.36
CA GLN A 456 -12.41 7.84 30.83
C GLN A 456 -11.58 9.02 31.34
N GLN A 457 -10.70 9.56 30.51
CA GLN A 457 -9.79 10.65 30.88
C GLN A 457 -10.42 12.03 30.63
N HIS A 458 -11.64 12.07 30.10
CA HIS A 458 -12.30 13.29 29.65
C HIS A 458 -13.66 13.46 30.36
N GLU A 459 -13.90 14.66 30.89
CA GLU A 459 -15.21 15.04 31.43
C GLU A 459 -16.10 15.54 30.29
N PHE A 460 -17.31 14.97 30.18
CA PHE A 460 -18.30 15.31 29.14
C PHE A 460 -19.24 16.44 29.54
#